data_AF-A0A7W9J1H1-F1
#
_entry.id   AF-A0A7W9J1H1-F1
#
_cell.length_a   1.000
_cell.length_b   1.000
_cell.length_c   1.000
_cell.angle_alpha   90.00
_cell.angle_beta   90.00
_cell.angle_gamma   90.00
#
_symmetry.space_group_name_H-M   'P 1'
#
loop_
_entity.id
_entity.type
_entity.pdbx_description
1 polymer ?
#
loop_
_entity_poly.entity_id
_entity_poly.type
_entity_poly.pdbx_seq_one_letter_code
_entity_poly.pdbx_strand_id
1 'polypeptide(L)' 'MALVAGGREHYGWGQDRHLAADNYDALNQNTRATGQWKGKAPNIPLYPRPESVKPKPDEREKPKTVADLYRGFQ' A
#
# COMPACT_ATOMS: atom_id res chain seq x y z
N MET A 1 1.61 15.56 18.01
CA MET A 1 2.75 14.94 17.28
C MET A 1 2.46 13.55 16.71
N ALA A 2 1.24 13.00 16.81
CA ALA A 2 0.90 11.70 16.18
C ALA A 2 0.47 11.82 14.71
N LEU A 3 -0.16 12.94 14.32
CA LEU A 3 -0.63 13.19 12.95
C LEU A 3 0.54 13.31 11.94
N VAL A 4 1.65 13.91 12.37
CA VAL A 4 2.88 14.09 11.56
C VAL A 4 3.66 12.78 11.43
N ALA A 5 3.59 11.91 12.44
CA ALA A 5 4.30 10.63 12.44
C ALA A 5 3.52 9.51 11.71
N GLY A 6 2.25 9.72 11.40
CA GLY A 6 1.36 8.67 10.90
C GLY A 6 1.10 7.63 11.97
N GLY A 7 -0.13 7.55 12.48
CA GLY A 7 -0.47 6.51 13.44
C GLY A 7 -0.33 5.11 12.83
N ARG A 8 -0.67 4.08 13.61
CA ARG A 8 -0.54 2.68 13.20
C ARG A 8 -1.34 2.38 11.93
N GLU A 9 -2.44 3.10 11.73
CA GLU A 9 -3.31 3.11 10.54
C GLU A 9 -2.61 3.63 9.27
N HIS A 10 -1.56 4.44 9.41
CA HIS A 10 -0.74 4.92 8.31
C HIS A 10 0.63 4.23 8.23
N TYR A 11 0.84 3.12 8.96
CA TYR A 11 2.10 2.37 8.96
C TYR A 11 3.34 3.22 9.28
N GLY A 12 3.19 4.27 10.11
CA GLY A 12 4.28 5.20 10.43
C GLY A 12 4.57 6.26 9.36
N TRP A 13 3.65 6.47 8.42
CA TRP A 13 3.72 7.55 7.43
C TRP A 13 2.75 8.69 7.76
N GLY A 14 3.29 9.87 8.04
CA GLY A 14 2.49 11.09 8.05
C GLY A 14 2.01 11.48 6.65
N GLN A 15 1.10 12.45 6.59
CA GLN A 15 0.57 13.02 5.35
C GLN A 15 1.67 13.50 4.38
N ASP A 16 2.76 14.07 4.91
CA ASP A 16 3.90 14.53 4.11
C ASP A 16 4.62 13.37 3.38
N ARG A 17 4.71 12.20 4.01
CA ARG A 17 5.36 11.01 3.41
C ARG A 17 4.49 10.40 2.32
N HIS A 18 3.17 10.42 2.49
CA HIS A 18 2.23 10.05 1.43
C HIS A 18 2.34 10.99 0.23
N LEU A 19 2.29 12.31 0.46
CA LEU A 19 2.42 13.31 -0.60
C LEU A 19 3.76 13.18 -1.35
N ALA A 20 4.87 12.94 -0.65
CA ALA A 20 6.17 12.74 -1.29
C ALA A 20 6.19 11.48 -2.17
N ALA A 21 5.60 10.38 -1.70
CA ALA A 21 5.52 9.13 -2.45
C ALA A 21 4.64 9.25 -3.69
N ASP A 22 3.50 9.94 -3.59
CA ASP A 22 2.59 10.14 -4.72
C ASP A 22 3.21 11.04 -5.79
N ASN A 23 3.89 12.10 -5.38
CA ASN A 23 4.66 12.95 -6.32
C ASN A 23 5.79 12.18 -6.99
N TYR A 24 6.55 11.37 -6.25
CA TYR A 24 7.63 10.56 -6.80
C TYR A 24 7.12 9.55 -7.83
N ASP A 25 6.01 8.88 -7.55
CA ASP A 25 5.41 7.93 -8.49
C ASP A 25 4.83 8.61 -9.72
N ALA A 26 4.16 9.77 -9.56
CA ALA A 26 3.64 10.54 -10.70
C ALA A 26 4.76 10.99 -11.64
N LEU A 27 5.87 11.49 -11.08
CA LEU A 27 7.04 11.88 -11.86
C LEU A 27 7.68 10.68 -12.57
N ASN A 28 7.76 9.53 -11.89
CA ASN A 28 8.32 8.32 -12.48
C ASN A 28 7.46 7.75 -13.60
N GLN A 29 6.13 7.80 -13.46
CA GLN A 29 5.20 7.41 -14.51
C GLN A 29 5.34 8.32 -15.73
N ASN A 30 5.36 9.65 -15.53
CA ASN A 30 5.58 10.61 -16.60
C ASN A 30 6.94 10.40 -17.27
N THR A 31 7.99 10.13 -16.49
CA THR A 31 9.35 9.87 -17.00
C THR A 31 9.34 8.61 -17.87
N ARG A 32 8.77 7.51 -17.38
CA ARG A 32 8.64 6.26 -18.16
C ARG A 32 7.84 6.47 -19.45
N ALA A 33 6.76 7.26 -19.40
CA ALA A 33 5.86 7.46 -20.52
C ALA A 33 6.37 8.45 -21.59
N THR A 34 7.07 9.52 -21.18
CA THR A 34 7.42 10.64 -22.07
C THR A 34 8.90 10.69 -22.47
N GLY A 35 9.76 9.93 -21.80
CA GLY A 35 11.18 9.91 -22.17
C GLY A 35 11.39 9.33 -23.56
N GLN A 36 12.13 10.05 -24.41
CA GLN A 36 12.67 9.55 -25.67
C GLN A 36 13.78 8.54 -25.40
N TRP A 37 13.42 7.40 -24.81
CA TRP A 37 14.35 6.34 -24.50
C TRP A 37 14.83 5.72 -25.81
N LYS A 38 16.14 5.77 -26.07
CA LYS A 38 16.76 5.08 -27.23
C LYS A 38 16.69 3.55 -27.13
N GLY A 39 16.00 3.02 -26.12
CA GLY A 39 15.92 1.61 -25.76
C GLY A 39 14.83 1.39 -24.70
N LYS A 40 15.07 0.53 -23.72
CA LYS A 40 14.11 0.29 -22.63
C LYS A 40 14.06 1.47 -21.66
N ALA A 41 12.86 1.80 -21.19
CA ALA A 41 12.67 2.79 -20.13
C ALA A 41 13.50 2.40 -18.89
N PRO A 42 14.14 3.37 -18.21
CA PRO A 42 14.93 3.09 -17.02
C PRO A 42 14.08 2.47 -15.92
N ASN A 43 14.64 1.46 -15.24
CA ASN A 43 14.00 0.85 -14.07
C ASN A 43 14.17 1.78 -12.87
N ILE A 44 13.28 2.77 -12.77
CA ILE A 44 13.26 3.67 -11.63
C ILE A 44 12.70 2.90 -10.43
N PRO A 45 13.45 2.79 -9.30
CA PRO A 45 12.97 2.12 -8.11
C PRO A 45 11.73 2.83 -7.57
N LEU A 46 10.86 2.10 -6.89
CA LEU A 46 9.70 2.69 -6.22
C LEU A 46 10.15 3.51 -5.01
N TYR A 47 9.37 4.53 -4.65
CA TYR A 47 9.58 5.21 -3.38
C TYR A 47 9.55 4.16 -2.25
N PRO A 48 10.47 4.21 -1.26
CA PRO A 48 10.55 3.22 -0.19
C PRO A 48 9.31 3.29 0.71
N ARG A 49 8.25 2.58 0.32
CA ARG A 49 6.97 2.48 1.03
C ARG A 49 7.07 1.42 2.13
N PRO A 50 6.51 1.65 3.33
CA PRO A 50 6.28 0.58 4.29
C PRO A 50 5.35 -0.41 3.60
N GLU A 51 5.83 -1.63 3.41
CA GLU A 51 4.97 -2.68 2.90
C GLU A 51 3.87 -2.89 3.93
N SER A 52 2.63 -2.57 3.55
CA SER A 52 1.47 -3.06 4.29
C SER A 52 1.69 -4.57 4.42
N VAL A 53 1.82 -5.06 5.64
CA VAL A 53 1.80 -6.50 5.89
C VAL A 53 0.42 -6.95 5.43
N LYS A 54 0.32 -7.36 4.16
CA LYS A 54 -0.90 -7.95 3.64
C LYS A 54 -1.11 -9.18 4.51
N PRO A 55 -2.21 -9.29 5.27
CA PRO A 55 -2.46 -10.51 6.01
C PRO A 55 -2.38 -11.65 5.00
N LYS A 56 -1.57 -12.66 5.35
CA LYS A 56 -1.40 -13.82 4.49
C LYS A 56 -2.81 -14.38 4.19
N PRO A 57 -3.05 -14.98 3.01
CA PRO A 57 -4.37 -15.53 2.68
C PRO A 57 -4.94 -16.45 3.77
N ASP A 58 -4.07 -17.13 4.51
CA ASP A 58 -4.39 -18.02 5.64
C ASP A 58 -4.87 -17.31 6.91
N GLU A 59 -4.68 -16.00 7.01
CA GLU A 59 -5.05 -15.16 8.17
C GLU A 59 -6.42 -14.47 7.97
N ARG A 60 -7.03 -14.60 6.78
CA ARG A 60 -8.38 -14.12 6.55
C ARG A 60 -9.34 -15.08 7.22
N GLU A 61 -9.97 -14.65 8.31
CA GLU A 61 -11.07 -15.41 8.91
C GLU A 61 -12.08 -15.74 7.82
N LYS A 62 -12.32 -17.05 7.62
CA LYS A 62 -13.27 -17.52 6.61
C LYS A 62 -14.63 -16.89 6.92
N PRO A 63 -15.33 -16.33 5.93
CA PRO A 63 -16.66 -15.78 6.16
C PRO A 63 -17.55 -16.89 6.72
N LYS A 64 -18.03 -16.73 7.94
CA LYS A 64 -18.91 -17.70 8.61
C LYS A 64 -20.28 -17.65 7.96
N THR A 65 -20.84 -18.81 7.63
CA THR A 65 -22.21 -18.88 7.12
C THR A 65 -23.20 -18.72 8.27
N VAL A 66 -24.46 -18.39 7.96
CA VAL A 66 -25.53 -18.27 8.97
C VAL A 66 -25.71 -19.58 9.75
N ALA A 67 -25.53 -20.73 9.08
CA ALA A 67 -25.55 -22.04 9.74
C ALA A 67 -24.42 -22.21 10.77
N ASP A 68 -23.24 -21.65 10.51
CA ASP A 68 -22.10 -21.71 11.43
C ASP A 68 -22.29 -20.79 12.64
N LEU A 69 -23.00 -19.67 12.48
CA LEU A 69 -23.38 -18.81 13.61
C LEU A 69 -24.36 -19.54 14.53
N TYR A 70 -25.36 -20.22 13.97
CA TYR A 70 -26.40 -20.90 14.75
C TYR A 70 -25.85 -22.04 15.62
N ARG A 71 -24.83 -22.76 15.15
CA ARG A 71 -24.15 -23.83 15.91
C ARG A 71 -23.41 -23.33 17.16
N GLY A 72 -23.05 -22.05 17.22
CA GLY A 72 -22.38 -21.46 18.39
C GLY A 72 -23.32 -21.00 19.51
N PHE A 73 -24.64 -21.02 19.27
CA PHE A 73 -25.66 -20.61 20.24
C PHE A 73 -26.34 -21.77 20.96
N GLN A 74 -25.94 -23.02 20.68
CA GLN A 74 -26.51 -24.24 21.25
C GLN A 74 -25.57 -24.82 22.31
#